data_AF-A0A2A3VHW7-F1
#
_entry.id   AF-A0A2A3VHW7-F1
#
_cell.length_a   1.000
_cell.length_b   1.000
_cell.length_c   1.000
_cell.angle_alpha   90.00
_cell.angle_beta   90.00
_cell.angle_gamma   90.00
#
_symmetry.space_group_name_H-M   'P 1'
#
loop_
_entity.id
_entity.type
_entity.pdbx_description
1 polymer ?
#
loop_
_entity_poly.entity_id
_entity_poly.type
_entity_poly.pdbx_seq_one_letter_code
_entity_poly.pdbx_strand_id
1 'polypeptide(L)'
;MSASALGGAARAVCRQDPDLPLPGRGATRARWRALAAIAARDVCLVKVLEAHYDARAILVELGGALPAPDRLLAVWAAEPPDARLEFTQRADGTGTVSGRKAWCSGAALVDAALVTAHAGDARVLVCVDMRQPGVVPDGDDWHAVGMARVHSGSVRFDDAPAVRIGDAGAYLARPGFWHGGAGIAACWFGAATAIAETLRRHPGLEHQAHAAAHLGAIDTALHAAAALLRETADAIDAQPDAPHVEAVMRVRSLLERTATDVIDRVGRALGPGPLCADAAHAQRCADLATFIRQSHAERDWAAIGRAAGTRSVGWAL
;
A
#
# COMPACT_ATOMS: atom_id res chain seq x y z
N MET A 1 -5.57 -15.46 -11.77
CA MET A 1 -4.26 -15.15 -12.38
C MET A 1 -3.17 -15.76 -11.50
N SER A 2 -2.14 -16.44 -12.03
CA SER A 2 -1.02 -16.94 -11.21
C SER A 2 -0.08 -15.81 -10.78
N ALA A 3 0.85 -16.06 -9.86
CA ALA A 3 1.88 -15.08 -9.46
C ALA A 3 2.75 -14.63 -10.64
N SER A 4 3.13 -15.56 -11.54
CA SER A 4 3.86 -15.23 -12.77
C SER A 4 3.06 -14.29 -13.68
N ALA A 5 1.77 -14.56 -13.88
CA ALA A 5 0.92 -13.69 -14.68
C ALA A 5 0.69 -12.32 -14.02
N LEU A 6 0.66 -12.25 -12.68
CA LEU A 6 0.61 -10.99 -11.93
C LEU A 6 1.87 -10.14 -12.17
N GLY A 7 3.06 -10.75 -12.12
CA GLY A 7 4.33 -10.07 -12.43
C GLY A 7 4.35 -9.54 -13.88
N GLY A 8 3.86 -10.33 -14.84
CA GLY A 8 3.70 -9.90 -16.23
C GLY A 8 2.75 -8.70 -16.38
N ALA A 9 1.62 -8.72 -15.69
CA ALA A 9 0.64 -7.62 -15.69
C ALA A 9 1.22 -6.34 -15.06
N ALA A 10 1.93 -6.44 -13.94
CA ALA A 10 2.59 -5.29 -13.29
C ALA A 10 3.60 -4.64 -14.24
N ARG A 11 4.46 -5.43 -14.88
CA ARG A 11 5.43 -4.91 -15.87
C ARG A 11 4.76 -4.28 -17.09
N ALA A 12 3.61 -4.81 -17.51
CA ALA A 12 2.85 -4.20 -18.59
C ALA A 12 2.34 -2.80 -18.22
N VAL A 13 1.87 -2.63 -16.98
CA VAL A 13 1.50 -1.30 -16.46
C VAL A 13 2.72 -0.39 -16.39
N CYS A 14 3.86 -0.83 -15.83
CA CYS A 14 5.08 -0.02 -15.78
C CYS A 14 5.58 0.41 -17.17
N ARG A 15 5.38 -0.40 -18.23
CA ARG A 15 5.73 0.01 -19.60
C ARG A 15 4.81 1.10 -20.17
N GLN A 16 3.54 1.10 -19.77
CA GLN A 16 2.56 2.08 -20.22
C GLN A 16 2.66 3.38 -19.42
N ASP A 17 2.77 3.23 -18.09
CA ASP A 17 2.83 4.30 -17.10
C ASP A 17 4.07 4.08 -16.21
N PRO A 18 5.28 4.39 -16.69
CA PRO A 18 6.53 4.11 -15.97
C PRO A 18 6.67 4.92 -14.68
N ASP A 19 6.01 6.07 -14.63
CA ASP A 19 6.01 6.97 -13.49
C ASP A 19 4.59 7.44 -13.20
N LEU A 20 4.24 7.45 -11.92
CA LEU A 20 3.14 8.27 -11.42
C LEU A 20 3.70 9.59 -10.90
N PRO A 21 2.89 10.67 -10.85
CA PRO A 21 3.31 11.90 -10.21
C PRO A 21 3.86 11.64 -8.80
N LEU A 22 4.94 12.32 -8.45
CA LEU A 22 5.52 12.24 -7.11
C LEU A 22 4.55 12.85 -6.09
N PRO A 23 4.43 12.27 -4.88
CA PRO A 23 3.64 12.87 -3.81
C PRO A 23 4.16 14.26 -3.44
N GLY A 24 3.26 15.19 -3.11
CA GLY A 24 3.63 16.56 -2.70
C GLY A 24 4.24 17.41 -3.83
N ARG A 25 3.97 17.10 -5.10
CA ARG A 25 4.48 17.85 -6.27
C ARG A 25 3.38 18.49 -7.11
N GLY A 26 2.22 18.76 -6.52
CA GLY A 26 1.10 19.46 -7.17
C GLY A 26 0.14 18.55 -7.95
N ALA A 27 0.33 17.23 -7.88
CA ALA A 27 -0.47 16.24 -8.60
C ALA A 27 -0.77 14.98 -7.76
N THR A 28 -0.81 15.11 -6.43
CA THR A 28 -1.07 14.00 -5.50
C THR A 28 -2.45 13.37 -5.79
N ARG A 29 -3.46 14.19 -6.13
CA ARG A 29 -4.78 13.69 -6.56
C ARG A 29 -4.71 12.78 -7.78
N ALA A 30 -3.90 13.15 -8.78
CA ALA A 30 -3.76 12.35 -10.01
C ALA A 30 -3.08 11.01 -9.72
N ARG A 31 -2.02 11.01 -8.90
CA ARG A 31 -1.37 9.79 -8.40
C ARG A 31 -2.39 8.87 -7.73
N TRP A 32 -3.19 9.39 -6.80
CA TRP A 32 -4.16 8.58 -6.06
C TRP A 32 -5.29 8.06 -6.95
N ARG A 33 -5.72 8.84 -7.95
CA ARG A 33 -6.73 8.39 -8.93
C ARG A 33 -6.21 7.23 -9.78
N ALA A 34 -4.94 7.27 -10.19
CA ALA A 34 -4.30 6.17 -10.91
C ALA A 34 -4.20 4.89 -10.05
N LEU A 35 -3.72 5.02 -8.81
CA LEU A 35 -3.65 3.90 -7.86
C LEU A 35 -5.03 3.29 -7.57
N ALA A 36 -6.05 4.12 -7.35
CA ALA A 36 -7.43 3.67 -7.15
C ALA A 36 -7.97 2.92 -8.38
N ALA A 37 -7.68 3.40 -9.60
CA ALA A 37 -8.09 2.71 -10.83
C ALA A 37 -7.42 1.35 -11.00
N ILE A 38 -6.13 1.22 -10.65
CA ILE A 38 -5.43 -0.07 -10.64
C ILE A 38 -6.06 -1.00 -9.60
N ALA A 39 -6.34 -0.50 -8.38
CA ALA A 39 -6.96 -1.28 -7.31
C ALA A 39 -8.36 -1.78 -7.66
N ALA A 40 -9.16 -0.94 -8.32
CA ALA A 40 -10.48 -1.28 -8.82
C ALA A 40 -10.43 -2.39 -9.88
N ARG A 41 -9.32 -2.54 -10.60
CA ARG A 41 -9.09 -3.65 -11.54
C ARG A 41 -8.62 -4.91 -10.81
N ASP A 42 -7.62 -4.81 -9.95
CA ASP A 42 -7.04 -5.97 -9.25
C ASP A 42 -6.26 -5.51 -7.99
N VAL A 43 -6.64 -6.01 -6.82
CA VAL A 43 -6.05 -5.62 -5.52
C VAL A 43 -4.63 -6.14 -5.36
N CYS A 44 -4.33 -7.34 -5.84
CA CYS A 44 -2.97 -7.87 -5.83
C CYS A 44 -2.06 -7.05 -6.77
N LEU A 45 -2.59 -6.61 -7.92
CA LEU A 45 -1.85 -5.78 -8.86
C LEU A 45 -1.49 -4.42 -8.25
N VAL A 46 -2.46 -3.76 -7.61
CA VAL A 46 -2.15 -2.46 -6.97
C VAL A 46 -1.16 -2.63 -5.83
N LYS A 47 -1.21 -3.71 -5.03
CA LYS A 47 -0.23 -3.92 -3.94
C LYS A 47 1.21 -4.00 -4.46
N VAL A 48 1.41 -4.56 -5.64
CA VAL A 48 2.73 -4.61 -6.28
C VAL A 48 3.12 -3.23 -6.82
N LEU A 49 2.21 -2.58 -7.53
CA LEU A 49 2.49 -1.32 -8.21
C LEU A 49 2.60 -0.11 -7.26
N GLU A 50 1.81 -0.07 -6.18
CA GLU A 50 1.94 0.97 -5.16
C GLU A 50 3.35 0.98 -4.56
N ALA A 51 3.89 -0.20 -4.24
CA ALA A 51 5.22 -0.34 -3.67
C ALA A 51 6.30 0.03 -4.69
N HIS A 52 6.10 -0.31 -5.97
CA HIS A 52 6.99 0.11 -7.03
C HIS A 52 7.02 1.64 -7.19
N TYR A 53 5.85 2.29 -7.28
CA TYR A 53 5.79 3.74 -7.42
C TYR A 53 6.23 4.48 -6.15
N ASP A 54 6.11 3.88 -4.96
CA ASP A 54 6.68 4.45 -3.74
C ASP A 54 8.21 4.30 -3.71
N ALA A 55 8.76 3.14 -4.11
CA ALA A 55 10.20 2.94 -4.25
C ALA A 55 10.84 3.99 -5.17
N ARG A 56 10.19 4.29 -6.30
CA ARG A 56 10.66 5.33 -7.22
C ARG A 56 10.63 6.72 -6.58
N ALA A 57 9.58 7.06 -5.83
CA ALA A 57 9.50 8.32 -5.09
C ALA A 57 10.59 8.43 -4.01
N ILE A 58 10.83 7.36 -3.26
CA ILE A 58 11.91 7.28 -2.25
C ILE A 58 13.28 7.51 -2.90
N LEU A 59 13.55 6.85 -4.03
CA LEU A 59 14.82 7.01 -4.74
C LEU A 59 15.03 8.46 -5.19
N VAL A 60 14.00 9.11 -5.74
CA VAL A 60 14.09 10.53 -6.11
C VAL A 60 14.34 11.43 -4.88
N GLU A 61 13.61 11.22 -3.79
CA GLU A 61 13.72 12.03 -2.57
C GLU A 61 15.07 11.85 -1.85
N LEU A 62 15.65 10.66 -1.89
CA LEU A 62 16.89 10.31 -1.19
C LEU A 62 18.14 10.29 -2.09
N GLY A 63 18.02 10.74 -3.34
CA GLY A 63 19.14 10.82 -4.28
C GLY A 63 19.65 9.47 -4.78
N GLY A 64 18.82 8.43 -4.75
CA GLY A 64 19.12 7.12 -5.30
C GLY A 64 18.94 7.06 -6.82
N ALA A 65 19.71 6.20 -7.50
CA ALA A 65 19.58 5.98 -8.93
C ALA A 65 18.27 5.26 -9.26
N LEU A 66 17.52 5.77 -10.24
CA LEU A 66 16.31 5.10 -10.74
C LEU A 66 16.70 3.91 -11.64
N PRO A 67 16.19 2.69 -11.35
CA PRO A 67 16.33 1.56 -12.25
C PRO A 67 15.62 1.77 -13.58
N ALA A 68 15.94 0.92 -14.56
CA ALA A 68 15.27 0.91 -15.86
C ALA A 68 13.72 0.77 -15.70
N PRO A 69 12.92 1.41 -16.57
CA PRO A 69 11.46 1.48 -16.41
C PRO A 69 10.72 0.14 -16.35
N ASP A 70 11.31 -0.92 -16.89
CA ASP A 70 10.74 -2.27 -16.90
C ASP A 70 11.11 -3.11 -15.67
N ARG A 71 12.01 -2.60 -14.78
CA ARG A 71 12.32 -3.23 -13.50
C ARG A 71 11.25 -2.91 -12.47
N LEU A 72 10.79 -3.95 -11.79
CA LEU A 72 9.77 -3.88 -10.75
C LEU A 72 10.42 -3.75 -9.38
N LEU A 73 9.96 -2.79 -8.58
CA LEU A 73 10.59 -2.45 -7.30
C LEU A 73 9.65 -2.78 -6.14
N ALA A 74 10.21 -3.06 -4.97
CA ALA A 74 9.49 -3.15 -3.71
C ALA A 74 10.11 -2.25 -2.64
N VAL A 75 9.33 -2.00 -1.58
CA VAL A 75 9.77 -1.36 -0.35
C VAL A 75 9.37 -2.25 0.82
N TRP A 76 10.34 -2.65 1.66
CA TRP A 76 10.11 -3.49 2.84
C TRP A 76 10.70 -2.82 4.08
N ALA A 77 9.81 -2.32 4.93
CA ALA A 77 10.18 -1.58 6.15
C ALA A 77 9.77 -2.29 7.45
N ALA A 78 9.11 -3.45 7.38
CA ALA A 78 8.68 -4.17 8.57
C ALA A 78 9.88 -4.72 9.35
N GLU A 79 9.85 -4.53 10.67
CA GLU A 79 10.90 -4.97 11.62
C GLU A 79 10.24 -5.61 12.85
N PRO A 80 9.59 -6.79 12.69
CA PRO A 80 9.10 -7.53 13.85
C PRO A 80 10.28 -8.07 14.69
N PRO A 81 10.09 -8.34 15.99
CA PRO A 81 11.18 -8.73 16.88
C PRO A 81 11.96 -9.99 16.46
N ASP A 82 11.34 -10.88 15.68
CA ASP A 82 11.91 -12.15 15.19
C ASP A 82 12.63 -12.02 13.82
N ALA A 83 12.72 -10.82 13.25
CA ALA A 83 13.39 -10.58 11.98
C ALA A 83 14.26 -9.33 12.04
N ARG A 84 15.57 -9.52 11.94
CA ARG A 84 16.56 -8.45 11.89
C ARG A 84 17.48 -8.63 10.69
N LEU A 85 17.76 -7.53 10.01
CA LEU A 85 18.64 -7.45 8.86
C LEU A 85 19.77 -6.47 9.16
N GLU A 86 21.00 -6.94 9.15
CA GLU A 86 22.20 -6.10 9.31
C GLU A 86 22.71 -5.63 7.95
N PHE A 87 23.28 -4.43 7.92
CA PHE A 87 24.02 -3.88 6.79
C PHE A 87 25.45 -3.55 7.22
N THR A 88 26.41 -4.27 6.64
CA THR A 88 27.84 -4.02 6.84
C THR A 88 28.32 -3.07 5.75
N GLN A 89 28.44 -1.80 6.11
CA GLN A 89 28.76 -0.72 5.18
C GLN A 89 30.26 -0.61 4.88
N ARG A 90 30.60 -0.34 3.61
CA ARG A 90 31.91 0.09 3.12
C ARG A 90 31.95 1.62 2.95
N ALA A 91 33.16 2.17 2.85
CA ALA A 91 33.38 3.62 2.80
C ALA A 91 32.70 4.33 1.61
N ASP A 92 32.44 3.62 0.51
CA ASP A 92 31.82 4.13 -0.72
C ASP A 92 30.28 4.06 -0.73
N GLY A 93 29.65 3.69 0.40
CA GLY A 93 28.19 3.55 0.50
C GLY A 93 27.64 2.21 -0.01
N THR A 94 28.50 1.33 -0.54
CA THR A 94 28.16 -0.07 -0.82
C THR A 94 28.34 -0.92 0.44
N GLY A 95 27.87 -2.17 0.41
CA GLY A 95 28.04 -3.09 1.54
C GLY A 95 27.40 -4.44 1.27
N THR A 96 27.18 -5.19 2.34
CA THR A 96 26.43 -6.44 2.30
C THR A 96 25.32 -6.43 3.34
N VAL A 97 24.20 -7.08 3.04
CA VAL A 97 23.14 -7.35 4.00
C VAL A 97 23.08 -8.81 4.37
N SER A 98 22.92 -9.06 5.67
CA SER A 98 22.85 -10.42 6.24
C SER A 98 21.78 -10.50 7.32
N GLY A 99 20.98 -11.56 7.30
CA GLY A 99 19.88 -11.77 8.25
C GLY A 99 18.54 -12.05 7.57
N ARG A 100 17.44 -11.75 8.27
CA ARG A 100 16.08 -12.04 7.80
C ARG A 100 15.26 -10.76 7.74
N LYS A 101 14.59 -10.54 6.61
CA LYS A 101 13.54 -9.52 6.48
C LYS A 101 12.18 -10.20 6.43
N ALA A 102 11.23 -9.71 7.22
CA ALA A 102 9.86 -10.19 7.22
C ALA A 102 8.94 -9.31 6.38
N TRP A 103 7.78 -9.86 6.00
CA TRP A 103 6.73 -9.17 5.26
C TRP A 103 7.21 -8.62 3.90
N CYS A 104 8.01 -9.42 3.20
CA CYS A 104 8.58 -9.09 1.90
C CYS A 104 7.57 -9.34 0.77
N SER A 105 6.50 -8.53 0.75
CA SER A 105 5.43 -8.63 -0.24
C SER A 105 5.98 -8.65 -1.67
N GLY A 106 5.66 -9.72 -2.39
CA GLY A 106 6.02 -9.87 -3.80
C GLY A 106 7.50 -10.16 -4.05
N ALA A 107 8.25 -10.69 -3.07
CA ALA A 107 9.67 -11.00 -3.21
C ALA A 107 10.04 -11.79 -4.48
N ALA A 108 9.20 -12.76 -4.89
CA ALA A 108 9.41 -13.55 -6.11
C ALA A 108 9.05 -12.81 -7.42
N LEU A 109 8.46 -11.62 -7.35
CA LEU A 109 7.99 -10.85 -8.52
C LEU A 109 8.96 -9.72 -8.90
N VAL A 110 9.63 -9.16 -7.89
CA VAL A 110 10.40 -7.93 -8.00
C VAL A 110 11.83 -8.17 -8.46
N ASP A 111 12.42 -7.10 -8.99
CA ASP A 111 13.78 -7.05 -9.48
C ASP A 111 14.78 -6.52 -8.45
N ALA A 112 14.35 -5.53 -7.69
CA ALA A 112 15.11 -4.92 -6.63
C ALA A 112 14.17 -4.50 -5.50
N ALA A 113 14.69 -4.43 -4.29
CA ALA A 113 13.94 -4.00 -3.13
C ALA A 113 14.70 -2.93 -2.36
N LEU A 114 13.98 -1.89 -1.94
CA LEU A 114 14.43 -0.98 -0.89
C LEU A 114 14.06 -1.59 0.45
N VAL A 115 15.06 -1.85 1.29
CA VAL A 115 14.89 -2.61 2.53
C VAL A 115 15.46 -1.81 3.69
N THR A 116 14.70 -1.69 4.78
CA THR A 116 15.28 -1.14 6.03
C THR A 116 16.16 -2.18 6.69
N ALA A 117 17.35 -1.75 7.12
CA ALA A 117 18.38 -2.56 7.76
C ALA A 117 19.07 -1.77 8.88
N HIS A 118 19.85 -2.47 9.70
CA HIS A 118 20.64 -1.90 10.79
C HIS A 118 22.12 -1.80 10.40
N ALA A 119 22.70 -0.60 10.51
CA ALA A 119 24.14 -0.39 10.44
C ALA A 119 24.63 -0.03 11.85
N GLY A 120 24.97 -1.04 12.65
CA GLY A 120 25.12 -0.88 14.09
C GLY A 120 23.77 -0.50 14.74
N ASP A 121 23.76 0.60 15.50
CA ASP A 121 22.54 1.13 16.13
C ASP A 121 21.69 1.98 15.18
N ALA A 122 22.25 2.38 14.04
CA ALA A 122 21.56 3.24 13.08
C ALA A 122 20.63 2.44 12.17
N ARG A 123 19.43 2.97 11.91
CA ARG A 123 18.55 2.46 10.85
C ARG A 123 18.92 3.09 9.51
N VAL A 124 19.08 2.28 8.48
CA VAL A 124 19.39 2.70 7.12
C VAL A 124 18.42 2.09 6.14
N LEU A 125 18.30 2.69 4.97
CA LEU A 125 17.63 2.10 3.81
C LEU A 125 18.70 1.64 2.83
N VAL A 126 18.55 0.43 2.29
CA VAL A 126 19.45 -0.11 1.27
C VAL A 126 18.68 -0.64 0.08
N CYS A 127 19.26 -0.55 -1.11
CA CYS A 127 18.76 -1.18 -2.31
C CYS A 127 19.50 -2.49 -2.55
N VAL A 128 18.74 -3.56 -2.75
CA VAL A 128 19.25 -4.93 -2.98
C VAL A 128 18.72 -5.44 -4.30
N ASP A 129 19.58 -6.00 -5.17
CA ASP A 129 19.11 -6.76 -6.32
C ASP A 129 18.53 -8.09 -5.84
N MET A 130 17.31 -8.42 -6.26
CA MET A 130 16.58 -9.58 -5.77
C MET A 130 16.92 -10.88 -6.53
N ARG A 131 17.71 -10.78 -7.62
CA ARG A 131 18.11 -11.93 -8.45
C ARG A 131 19.55 -12.37 -8.24
N GLN A 132 20.27 -11.74 -7.31
CA GLN A 132 21.65 -12.07 -7.02
C GLN A 132 21.76 -13.27 -6.05
N PRO A 133 22.93 -13.95 -6.00
CA PRO A 133 23.22 -14.95 -4.98
C PRO A 133 23.08 -14.38 -3.55
N GLY A 134 22.71 -15.23 -2.61
CA GLY A 134 22.54 -14.84 -1.21
C GLY A 134 21.18 -14.22 -0.88
N VAL A 135 20.26 -14.06 -1.85
CA VAL A 135 18.88 -13.64 -1.61
C VAL A 135 17.93 -14.82 -1.75
N VAL A 136 17.36 -15.28 -0.65
CA VAL A 136 16.55 -16.50 -0.60
C VAL A 136 15.18 -16.19 0.03
N PRO A 137 14.10 -16.09 -0.76
CA PRO A 137 12.74 -16.05 -0.21
C PRO A 137 12.43 -17.34 0.54
N ASP A 138 11.86 -17.21 1.74
CA ASP A 138 11.36 -18.35 2.51
C ASP A 138 10.11 -18.90 1.80
N GLY A 139 10.03 -20.23 1.64
CA GLY A 139 9.11 -20.88 0.69
C GLY A 139 7.76 -21.37 1.22
N ASP A 140 7.61 -21.57 2.54
CA ASP A 140 6.64 -22.59 3.01
C ASP A 140 5.48 -22.10 3.89
N ASP A 141 5.39 -20.82 4.26
CA ASP A 141 4.46 -20.38 5.32
C ASP A 141 3.32 -19.42 4.88
N TRP A 142 3.02 -19.31 3.58
CA TRP A 142 1.96 -18.40 3.10
C TRP A 142 0.65 -19.12 2.79
N HIS A 143 -0.28 -19.04 3.74
CA HIS A 143 -1.60 -19.67 3.65
C HIS A 143 -2.74 -18.66 3.39
N ALA A 144 -2.43 -17.44 2.97
CA ALA A 144 -3.43 -16.40 2.82
C ALA A 144 -4.37 -16.68 1.64
N VAL A 145 -5.69 -16.73 1.90
CA VAL A 145 -6.73 -16.84 0.86
C VAL A 145 -6.86 -15.53 0.09
N GLY A 146 -7.03 -14.43 0.82
CA GLY A 146 -6.93 -13.08 0.27
C GLY A 146 -5.46 -12.67 0.13
N MET A 147 -5.12 -11.97 -0.95
CA MET A 147 -3.75 -11.60 -1.31
C MET A 147 -2.85 -12.80 -1.61
N ALA A 148 -3.42 -13.97 -1.91
CA ALA A 148 -2.68 -15.21 -2.20
C ALA A 148 -1.60 -15.04 -3.29
N ARG A 149 -1.84 -14.15 -4.26
CA ARG A 149 -0.94 -13.91 -5.41
C ARG A 149 0.23 -12.99 -5.09
N VAL A 150 0.22 -12.33 -3.94
CA VAL A 150 1.31 -11.48 -3.45
C VAL A 150 1.86 -12.11 -2.16
N HIS A 151 2.69 -13.14 -2.34
CA HIS A 151 3.37 -13.80 -1.24
C HIS A 151 4.13 -12.77 -0.40
N SER A 152 3.78 -12.66 0.88
CA SER A 152 4.36 -11.67 1.81
C SER A 152 5.05 -12.34 2.98
N GLY A 153 5.78 -13.42 2.68
CA GLY A 153 6.64 -14.11 3.64
C GLY A 153 7.96 -13.38 3.89
N SER A 154 8.94 -14.12 4.41
CA SER A 154 10.26 -13.60 4.71
C SER A 154 11.27 -13.85 3.59
N VAL A 155 12.35 -13.08 3.62
CA VAL A 155 13.51 -13.28 2.75
C VAL A 155 14.75 -13.31 3.64
N ARG A 156 15.57 -14.35 3.48
CA ARG A 156 16.88 -14.46 4.08
C ARG A 156 17.92 -13.88 3.13
N PHE A 157 18.83 -13.08 3.70
CA PHE A 157 19.96 -12.49 3.03
C PHE A 157 21.25 -13.06 3.64
N ASP A 158 22.17 -13.48 2.79
CA ASP A 158 23.45 -14.06 3.15
C ASP A 158 24.56 -13.32 2.41
N ASP A 159 25.17 -12.35 3.10
CA ASP A 159 26.18 -11.42 2.59
C ASP A 159 25.82 -10.81 1.22
N ALA A 160 24.53 -10.55 1.01
CA ALA A 160 24.03 -10.11 -0.29
C ALA A 160 24.47 -8.66 -0.56
N PRO A 161 25.10 -8.37 -1.70
CA PRO A 161 25.51 -7.01 -2.05
C PRO A 161 24.33 -6.03 -2.03
N ALA A 162 24.58 -4.86 -1.42
CA ALA A 162 23.58 -3.81 -1.31
C ALA A 162 24.21 -2.42 -1.39
N VAL A 163 23.40 -1.43 -1.75
CA VAL A 163 23.80 -0.02 -1.83
C VAL A 163 22.94 0.80 -0.88
N ARG A 164 23.55 1.60 -0.01
CA ARG A 164 22.81 2.48 0.90
C ARG A 164 22.12 3.62 0.14
N ILE A 165 20.88 3.90 0.51
CA ILE A 165 20.05 4.96 -0.07
C ILE A 165 19.81 6.03 1.00
N GLY A 166 20.41 7.21 0.79
CA GLY A 166 20.33 8.35 1.70
C GLY A 166 21.03 8.15 3.05
N ASP A 167 20.83 9.14 3.92
CA ASP A 167 21.38 9.15 5.26
C ASP A 167 20.66 8.21 6.23
N ALA A 168 21.28 7.95 7.38
CA ALA A 168 20.70 7.11 8.41
C ALA A 168 19.43 7.78 8.96
N GLY A 169 18.35 7.01 9.06
CA GLY A 169 17.03 7.50 9.45
C GLY A 169 16.29 8.32 8.39
N ALA A 170 16.93 8.71 7.28
CA ALA A 170 16.34 9.61 6.29
C ALA A 170 15.03 9.07 5.68
N TYR A 171 14.95 7.76 5.46
CA TYR A 171 13.73 7.11 4.96
C TYR A 171 12.49 7.32 5.84
N LEU A 172 12.64 7.25 7.17
CA LEU A 172 11.52 7.42 8.10
C LEU A 172 11.24 8.89 8.41
N ALA A 173 12.25 9.75 8.30
CA ALA A 173 12.14 11.18 8.56
C ALA A 173 11.46 11.97 7.41
N ARG A 174 11.44 11.40 6.20
CA ARG A 174 10.87 12.07 5.02
C ARG A 174 9.35 12.31 5.18
N PRO A 175 8.81 13.49 4.79
CA PRO A 175 7.36 13.70 4.70
C PRO A 175 6.65 12.68 3.81
N GLY A 176 7.33 12.29 2.72
CA GLY A 176 6.86 11.28 1.76
C GLY A 176 6.52 9.92 2.38
N PHE A 177 7.05 9.57 3.56
CA PHE A 177 6.68 8.34 4.29
C PHE A 177 5.19 8.34 4.64
N TRP A 178 4.70 9.48 5.14
CA TRP A 178 3.29 9.65 5.47
C TRP A 178 2.43 9.85 4.22
N HIS A 179 2.92 10.61 3.23
CA HIS A 179 2.19 10.79 1.97
C HIS A 179 1.97 9.45 1.24
N GLY A 180 2.98 8.58 1.21
CA GLY A 180 2.88 7.22 0.69
C GLY A 180 1.82 6.39 1.42
N GLY A 181 1.76 6.51 2.76
CA GLY A 181 0.72 5.90 3.58
C GLY A 181 -0.71 6.33 3.22
N ALA A 182 -0.92 7.58 2.80
CA ALA A 182 -2.22 8.03 2.28
C ALA A 182 -2.52 7.49 0.87
N GLY A 183 -1.49 7.26 0.05
CA GLY A 183 -1.63 6.57 -1.25
C GLY A 183 -2.19 5.15 -1.13
N ILE A 184 -1.83 4.42 -0.07
CA ILE A 184 -2.44 3.11 0.25
C ILE A 184 -3.94 3.24 0.50
N ALA A 185 -4.40 4.29 1.19
CA ALA A 185 -5.82 4.52 1.44
C ALA A 185 -6.60 4.76 0.14
N ALA A 186 -5.99 5.42 -0.86
CA ALA A 186 -6.57 5.54 -2.20
C ALA A 186 -6.68 4.19 -2.92
N CYS A 187 -5.74 3.27 -2.70
CA CYS A 187 -5.85 1.90 -3.21
C CYS A 187 -7.05 1.18 -2.58
N TRP A 188 -7.24 1.28 -1.26
CA TRP A 188 -8.41 0.73 -0.57
C TRP A 188 -9.73 1.30 -1.09
N PHE A 189 -9.77 2.61 -1.34
CA PHE A 189 -10.90 3.29 -1.96
C PHE A 189 -11.25 2.67 -3.32
N GLY A 190 -10.27 2.55 -4.21
CA GLY A 190 -10.47 1.96 -5.53
C GLY A 190 -11.03 0.52 -5.48
N ALA A 191 -10.46 -0.31 -4.61
CA ALA A 191 -10.95 -1.68 -4.42
C ALA A 191 -12.38 -1.71 -3.85
N ALA A 192 -12.69 -0.87 -2.84
CA ALA A 192 -14.02 -0.79 -2.24
C ALA A 192 -15.07 -0.30 -3.25
N THR A 193 -14.76 0.72 -4.06
CA THR A 193 -15.68 1.19 -5.11
C THR A 193 -15.99 0.06 -6.10
N ALA A 194 -15.01 -0.74 -6.52
CA ALA A 194 -15.26 -1.87 -7.41
C ALA A 194 -16.13 -2.98 -6.79
N ILE A 195 -16.10 -3.17 -5.47
CA ILE A 195 -17.02 -4.07 -4.75
C ILE A 195 -18.43 -3.47 -4.71
N ALA A 196 -18.55 -2.17 -4.39
CA ALA A 196 -19.82 -1.45 -4.37
C ALA A 196 -20.53 -1.45 -5.74
N GLU A 197 -19.77 -1.39 -6.83
CA GLU A 197 -20.29 -1.45 -8.20
C GLU A 197 -21.09 -2.73 -8.47
N THR A 198 -20.79 -3.86 -7.79
CA THR A 198 -21.57 -5.09 -7.92
C THR A 198 -23.01 -4.90 -7.43
N LEU A 199 -23.21 -4.20 -6.30
CA LEU A 199 -24.55 -3.85 -5.81
C LEU A 199 -25.20 -2.77 -6.66
N ARG A 200 -24.45 -1.73 -7.04
CA ARG A 200 -24.97 -0.62 -7.86
C ARG A 200 -25.54 -1.09 -9.21
N ARG A 201 -24.94 -2.13 -9.79
CA ARG A 201 -25.37 -2.71 -11.09
C ARG A 201 -26.35 -3.87 -10.95
N HIS A 202 -26.79 -4.19 -9.73
CA HIS A 202 -27.71 -5.31 -9.53
C HIS A 202 -29.08 -5.01 -10.16
N PRO A 203 -29.59 -5.84 -11.10
CA PRO A 203 -30.80 -5.54 -11.86
C PRO A 203 -32.06 -5.30 -11.02
N GLY A 204 -32.16 -5.96 -9.86
CA GLY A 204 -33.33 -5.84 -8.97
C GLY A 204 -33.26 -4.71 -7.95
N LEU A 205 -32.22 -3.87 -7.99
CA LEU A 205 -31.96 -2.86 -6.95
C LEU A 205 -33.16 -1.93 -6.71
N GLU A 206 -33.79 -1.43 -7.78
CA GLU A 206 -34.90 -0.48 -7.70
C GLU A 206 -36.17 -1.05 -7.03
N HIS A 207 -36.33 -2.37 -7.04
CA HIS A 207 -37.46 -3.07 -6.45
C HIS A 207 -37.17 -3.64 -5.05
N GLN A 208 -35.95 -3.47 -4.55
CA GLN A 208 -35.48 -4.06 -3.29
C GLN A 208 -35.09 -2.97 -2.30
N ALA A 209 -36.04 -2.51 -1.49
CA ALA A 209 -35.85 -1.39 -0.56
C ALA A 209 -34.63 -1.56 0.38
N HIS A 210 -34.37 -2.78 0.87
CA HIS A 210 -33.22 -3.06 1.73
C HIS A 210 -31.89 -3.00 0.96
N ALA A 211 -31.83 -3.49 -0.27
CA ALA A 211 -30.64 -3.39 -1.12
C ALA A 211 -30.35 -1.93 -1.49
N ALA A 212 -31.39 -1.15 -1.81
CA ALA A 212 -31.28 0.30 -2.03
C ALA A 212 -30.78 1.04 -0.78
N ALA A 213 -31.26 0.68 0.42
CA ALA A 213 -30.78 1.25 1.67
C ALA A 213 -29.29 0.93 1.93
N HIS A 214 -28.85 -0.30 1.66
CA HIS A 214 -27.44 -0.67 1.72
C HIS A 214 -26.60 0.16 0.75
N LEU A 215 -27.06 0.34 -0.50
CA LEU A 215 -26.36 1.16 -1.47
C LEU A 215 -26.29 2.64 -1.05
N GLY A 216 -27.37 3.21 -0.50
CA GLY A 216 -27.35 4.60 0.00
C GLY A 216 -26.35 4.83 1.14
N ALA A 217 -26.21 3.86 2.04
CA ALA A 217 -25.19 3.90 3.09
C ALA A 217 -23.76 3.80 2.52
N ILE A 218 -23.55 2.89 1.55
CA ILE A 218 -22.29 2.76 0.83
C ILE A 218 -21.94 4.06 0.10
N ASP A 219 -22.90 4.64 -0.63
CA ASP A 219 -22.72 5.88 -1.39
C ASP A 219 -22.30 7.03 -0.47
N THR A 220 -22.98 7.21 0.65
CA THR A 220 -22.65 8.25 1.64
C THR A 220 -21.24 8.06 2.21
N ALA A 221 -20.88 6.83 2.56
CA ALA A 221 -19.56 6.51 3.12
C ALA A 221 -18.43 6.73 2.10
N LEU A 222 -18.62 6.27 0.86
CA LEU A 222 -17.64 6.46 -0.22
C LEU A 222 -17.49 7.95 -0.59
N HIS A 223 -18.57 8.73 -0.59
CA HIS A 223 -18.50 10.18 -0.83
C HIS A 223 -17.71 10.91 0.27
N ALA A 224 -17.94 10.57 1.53
CA ALA A 224 -17.17 11.12 2.66
C ALA A 224 -15.68 10.74 2.56
N ALA A 225 -15.38 9.47 2.26
CA ALA A 225 -14.02 8.99 2.05
C ALA A 225 -13.32 9.71 0.88
N ALA A 226 -14.02 9.89 -0.24
CA ALA A 226 -13.49 10.58 -1.40
C ALA A 226 -13.24 12.08 -1.13
N ALA A 227 -14.10 12.73 -0.34
CA ALA A 227 -13.89 14.12 0.08
C ALA A 227 -12.63 14.27 0.94
N LEU A 228 -12.46 13.40 1.95
CA LEU A 228 -11.28 13.45 2.81
C LEU A 228 -9.98 13.12 2.04
N LEU A 229 -10.02 12.17 1.10
CA LEU A 229 -8.88 11.93 0.19
C LEU A 229 -8.56 13.19 -0.64
N ARG A 230 -9.56 13.84 -1.23
CA ARG A 230 -9.35 15.05 -2.02
C ARG A 230 -8.74 16.19 -1.20
N GLU A 231 -9.22 16.38 0.03
CA GLU A 231 -8.70 17.40 0.96
C GLU A 231 -7.27 17.08 1.39
N THR A 232 -7.00 15.82 1.78
CA THR A 232 -5.66 15.40 2.21
C THR A 232 -4.65 15.54 1.08
N ALA A 233 -5.02 15.20 -0.15
CA ALA A 233 -4.15 15.37 -1.31
C ALA A 233 -3.81 16.86 -1.58
N ASP A 234 -4.79 17.75 -1.46
CA ASP A 234 -4.56 19.20 -1.62
C ASP A 234 -3.66 19.75 -0.52
N ALA A 235 -3.86 19.32 0.73
CA ALA A 235 -3.01 19.72 1.85
C ALA A 235 -1.55 19.26 1.66
N ILE A 236 -1.36 18.02 1.18
CA ILE A 236 -0.04 17.49 0.84
C ILE A 236 0.63 18.31 -0.27
N ASP A 237 -0.10 18.63 -1.33
CA ASP A 237 0.45 19.41 -2.44
C ASP A 237 0.72 20.89 -2.05
N ALA A 238 -0.08 21.46 -1.16
CA ALA A 238 0.09 22.83 -0.67
C ALA A 238 1.24 22.97 0.35
N GLN A 239 1.52 21.93 1.13
CA GLN A 239 2.56 21.90 2.16
C GLN A 239 3.37 20.59 2.07
N PRO A 240 4.19 20.42 1.03
CA PRO A 240 4.85 19.15 0.74
C PRO A 240 5.95 18.79 1.75
N ASP A 241 6.51 19.77 2.45
CA ASP A 241 7.51 19.52 3.49
C ASP A 241 6.88 19.09 4.82
N ALA A 242 5.55 19.19 4.95
CA ALA A 242 4.83 18.72 6.13
C ALA A 242 4.43 17.23 5.99
N PRO A 243 4.59 16.41 7.04
CA PRO A 243 4.22 15.00 6.99
C PRO A 243 2.70 14.76 7.01
N HIS A 244 1.89 15.73 7.43
CA HIS A 244 0.42 15.61 7.52
C HIS A 244 -0.06 14.39 8.34
N VAL A 245 0.71 13.99 9.37
CA VAL A 245 0.53 12.74 10.14
C VAL A 245 -0.92 12.49 10.53
N GLU A 246 -1.58 13.45 11.19
CA GLU A 246 -2.97 13.27 11.63
C GLU A 246 -3.97 13.13 10.48
N ALA A 247 -3.81 13.92 9.40
CA ALA A 247 -4.68 13.84 8.24
C ALA A 247 -4.53 12.48 7.54
N VAL A 248 -3.28 12.00 7.42
CA VAL A 248 -2.98 10.67 6.89
C VAL A 248 -3.57 9.55 7.76
N MET A 249 -3.42 9.63 9.09
CA MET A 249 -4.01 8.64 10.00
C MET A 249 -5.55 8.63 9.90
N ARG A 250 -6.19 9.80 9.81
CA ARG A 250 -7.64 9.91 9.64
C ARG A 250 -8.13 9.32 8.33
N VAL A 251 -7.50 9.66 7.21
CA VAL A 251 -7.93 9.13 5.91
C VAL A 251 -7.74 7.62 5.84
N ARG A 252 -6.62 7.09 6.34
CA ARG A 252 -6.42 5.64 6.45
C ARG A 252 -7.48 4.96 7.32
N SER A 253 -7.76 5.54 8.49
CA SER A 253 -8.78 5.04 9.42
C SER A 253 -10.18 5.04 8.82
N LEU A 254 -10.57 6.11 8.12
CA LEU A 254 -11.86 6.20 7.46
C LEU A 254 -11.97 5.17 6.33
N LEU A 255 -10.93 5.05 5.51
CA LEU A 255 -10.96 4.16 4.34
C LEU A 255 -10.92 2.68 4.72
N GLU A 256 -10.20 2.30 5.77
CA GLU A 256 -10.27 0.94 6.33
C GLU A 256 -11.70 0.59 6.76
N ARG A 257 -12.34 1.45 7.56
CA ARG A 257 -13.73 1.24 8.02
C ARG A 257 -14.72 1.22 6.87
N THR A 258 -14.56 2.13 5.91
CA THR A 258 -15.41 2.22 4.72
C THR A 258 -15.30 0.97 3.88
N ALA A 259 -14.08 0.46 3.63
CA ALA A 259 -13.88 -0.78 2.89
C ALA A 259 -14.52 -1.98 3.58
N THR A 260 -14.36 -2.10 4.91
CA THR A 260 -14.99 -3.16 5.72
C THR A 260 -16.52 -3.09 5.63
N ASP A 261 -17.11 -1.90 5.80
CA ASP A 261 -18.55 -1.67 5.73
C ASP A 261 -19.11 -1.93 4.33
N VAL A 262 -18.39 -1.57 3.27
CA VAL A 262 -18.77 -1.89 1.89
C VAL A 262 -18.82 -3.39 1.65
N ILE A 263 -17.81 -4.15 2.09
CA ILE A 263 -17.80 -5.62 1.95
C ILE A 263 -19.02 -6.24 2.65
N ASP A 264 -19.28 -5.86 3.90
CA ASP A 264 -20.40 -6.40 4.68
C ASP A 264 -21.76 -6.02 4.06
N ARG A 265 -21.97 -4.76 3.69
CA ARG A 265 -23.23 -4.28 3.11
C ARG A 265 -23.54 -4.92 1.76
N VAL A 266 -22.54 -5.08 0.89
CA VAL A 266 -22.73 -5.75 -0.40
C VAL A 266 -23.09 -7.22 -0.19
N GLY A 267 -22.43 -7.91 0.74
CA GLY A 267 -22.76 -9.29 1.10
C GLY A 267 -24.16 -9.44 1.69
N ARG A 268 -24.60 -8.52 2.56
CA ARG A 268 -25.97 -8.51 3.11
C ARG A 268 -27.04 -8.25 2.05
N ALA A 269 -26.75 -7.34 1.12
CA ALA A 269 -27.71 -6.95 0.08
C ALA A 269 -27.88 -8.01 -1.00
N LEU A 270 -26.81 -8.71 -1.38
CA LEU A 270 -26.82 -9.67 -2.51
C LEU A 270 -26.80 -11.13 -2.08
N GLY A 271 -26.60 -11.40 -0.78
CA GLY A 271 -26.41 -12.74 -0.25
C GLY A 271 -25.13 -13.41 -0.79
N PRO A 272 -25.05 -14.75 -0.73
CA PRO A 272 -23.83 -15.47 -1.12
C PRO A 272 -23.61 -15.51 -2.64
N GLY A 273 -24.62 -15.15 -3.46
CA GLY A 273 -24.59 -15.33 -4.92
C GLY A 273 -23.32 -14.81 -5.59
N PRO A 274 -22.99 -13.51 -5.50
CA PRO A 274 -21.77 -12.96 -6.09
C PRO A 274 -20.48 -13.58 -5.54
N LEU A 275 -20.45 -13.96 -4.26
CA LEU A 275 -19.28 -14.59 -3.64
C LEU A 275 -19.06 -16.03 -4.16
N CYS A 276 -20.11 -16.68 -4.66
CA CYS A 276 -20.04 -18.06 -5.15
C CYS A 276 -20.03 -18.18 -6.69
N ALA A 277 -20.57 -17.20 -7.41
CA ALA A 277 -20.76 -17.25 -8.86
C ALA A 277 -19.91 -16.24 -9.65
N ASP A 278 -19.34 -15.22 -8.99
CA ASP A 278 -18.42 -14.27 -9.61
C ASP A 278 -17.04 -14.37 -8.96
N ALA A 279 -16.15 -15.12 -9.62
CA ALA A 279 -14.79 -15.33 -9.13
C ALA A 279 -13.98 -14.03 -8.97
N ALA A 280 -14.22 -13.02 -9.82
CA ALA A 280 -13.51 -11.75 -9.74
C ALA A 280 -13.99 -10.92 -8.54
N HIS A 281 -15.29 -10.90 -8.28
CA HIS A 281 -15.87 -10.25 -7.10
C HIS A 281 -15.42 -10.96 -5.82
N ALA A 282 -15.55 -12.29 -5.74
CA ALA A 282 -15.16 -13.08 -4.58
C ALA A 282 -13.68 -12.88 -4.23
N GLN A 283 -12.78 -12.94 -5.23
CA GLN A 283 -11.36 -12.70 -5.02
C GLN A 283 -11.08 -11.27 -4.56
N ARG A 284 -11.76 -10.27 -5.12
CA ARG A 284 -11.59 -8.86 -4.72
C ARG A 284 -11.99 -8.64 -3.26
N CYS A 285 -13.10 -9.23 -2.82
CA CYS A 285 -13.53 -9.16 -1.42
C CYS A 285 -12.48 -9.80 -0.50
N ALA A 286 -11.99 -11.00 -0.83
CA ALA A 286 -10.95 -11.68 -0.05
C ALA A 286 -9.64 -10.89 -0.02
N ASP A 287 -9.16 -10.43 -1.17
CA ASP A 287 -7.93 -9.65 -1.29
C ASP A 287 -8.04 -8.33 -0.50
N LEU A 288 -9.15 -7.60 -0.64
CA LEU A 288 -9.32 -6.33 0.07
C LEU A 288 -9.39 -6.54 1.58
N ALA A 289 -10.11 -7.56 2.05
CA ALA A 289 -10.21 -7.88 3.48
C ALA A 289 -8.84 -8.11 4.12
N THR A 290 -7.92 -8.77 3.42
CA THR A 290 -6.51 -8.90 3.86
C THR A 290 -5.75 -7.58 3.71
N PHE A 291 -5.85 -6.91 2.57
CA PHE A 291 -5.04 -5.73 2.23
C PHE A 291 -5.25 -4.55 3.19
N ILE A 292 -6.46 -4.36 3.72
CA ILE A 292 -6.78 -3.31 4.70
C ILE A 292 -6.20 -3.58 6.10
N ARG A 293 -5.72 -4.80 6.40
CA ARG A 293 -5.04 -5.12 7.68
C ARG A 293 -3.63 -4.52 7.77
N GLN A 294 -3.14 -3.83 6.73
CA GLN A 294 -2.00 -2.92 6.84
C GLN A 294 -2.35 -1.60 7.58
N SER A 295 -3.62 -1.37 7.91
CA SER A 295 -4.01 -0.34 8.88
C SER A 295 -3.54 -0.73 10.28
N HIS A 296 -3.07 0.24 11.07
CA HIS A 296 -2.81 0.02 12.49
C HIS A 296 -4.04 0.25 13.38
N ALA A 297 -5.19 0.59 12.77
CA ALA A 297 -6.51 0.70 13.37
C ALA A 297 -6.50 1.36 14.75
N GLU A 298 -6.75 0.62 15.82
CA GLU A 298 -6.89 1.16 17.18
C GLU A 298 -5.64 1.90 17.67
N ARG A 299 -4.44 1.55 17.20
CA ARG A 299 -3.21 2.31 17.52
C ARG A 299 -3.26 3.71 16.92
N ASP A 300 -3.66 3.81 15.65
CA ASP A 300 -3.83 5.10 14.96
C ASP A 300 -4.98 5.88 15.59
N TRP A 301 -6.09 5.23 15.96
CA TRP A 301 -7.24 5.88 16.61
C TRP A 301 -6.89 6.41 18.00
N ALA A 302 -6.08 5.67 18.77
CA ALA A 302 -5.60 6.16 20.06
C ALA A 302 -4.70 7.38 19.88
N ALA A 303 -3.87 7.43 18.82
CA ALA A 303 -3.05 8.60 18.50
C ALA A 303 -3.93 9.80 18.11
N ILE A 304 -4.90 9.61 17.21
CA ILE A 304 -5.88 10.63 16.81
C ILE A 304 -6.67 11.15 18.02
N GLY A 305 -7.13 10.25 18.90
CA GLY A 305 -7.90 10.60 20.09
C GLY A 305 -7.11 11.43 21.09
N ARG A 306 -5.85 11.05 21.37
CA ARG A 306 -4.95 11.85 22.22
C ARG A 306 -4.71 13.24 21.64
N ALA A 307 -4.44 13.33 20.35
CA ALA A 307 -4.20 14.61 19.70
C ALA A 307 -5.47 15.47 19.61
N ALA A 308 -6.65 14.88 19.49
CA ALA A 308 -7.92 15.60 19.58
C ALA A 308 -8.18 16.17 20.98
N GLY A 309 -7.85 15.42 22.04
CA GLY A 309 -8.06 15.85 23.42
C GLY A 309 -7.16 17.02 23.86
N THR A 310 -6.07 17.30 23.14
CA THR A 310 -5.15 18.40 23.45
C THR A 310 -5.37 19.65 22.60
N ARG A 311 -6.32 19.65 21.65
CA ARG A 311 -6.57 20.82 20.80
C ARG A 311 -7.24 21.94 21.57
N SER A 312 -6.81 23.18 21.31
CA SER A 312 -7.43 24.40 21.83
C SER A 312 -8.73 24.77 21.11
N VAL A 313 -8.90 24.32 19.86
CA VAL A 313 -10.11 24.54 19.04
C VAL A 313 -10.78 23.19 18.78
N GLY A 314 -12.10 23.14 18.96
CA GLY A 314 -12.92 21.97 18.67
C GLY A 314 -13.17 21.76 17.17
N TRP A 315 -14.17 20.95 16.85
CA TRP A 315 -14.60 20.74 15.46
C TRP A 315 -15.29 22.01 14.90
N ALA A 316 -14.87 22.45 13.72
CA ALA A 316 -15.42 23.60 13.00
C ALA A 316 -15.52 23.30 11.49
N LEU A 317 -16.40 24.01 10.77
CA LEU A 317 -16.58 23.97 9.32
C LEU A 317 -15.98 25.22 8.65
#